data_AF-A0A9E2CIQ6-F1
#
_entry.id   AF-A0A9E2CIQ6-F1
#
_cell.length_a   1.000
_cell.length_b   1.000
_cell.length_c   1.000
_cell.angle_alpha   90.00
_cell.angle_beta   90.00
_cell.angle_gamma   90.00
#
_symmetry.space_group_name_H-M   'P 1'
#
loop_
_entity.id
_entity.type
_entity.pdbx_description
1 polymer ?
#
loop_
_entity_poly.entity_id
_entity_poly.type
_entity_poly.pdbx_seq_one_letter_code
_entity_poly.pdbx_strand_id
1 'polypeptide(L)'
;MAVRLDVVELRVLGVLIEKSFTQPDSYPLTLNAILLGANQKQNRNPVLSLSEAEVGTALHQLEQKELVTYASSAPGARANRFAHQAVERFHWDRREQAVMAELMLRGRQTAGELRTRASRMMPIPDLEAVAAILQSLTSAEPPYVRELPREPGRSTTRFTHLLSEPAGTAEPSPGRESSPDEATPGEGVAPPSLQRRVELLEDRVARLADLVAELQKSTNPVIDSSDEPEV
;
A
#
# COMPACT_ATOMS: atom_id res chain seq x y z
N MET A 1 7.37 10.94 -19.06
CA MET A 1 8.19 10.70 -17.86
C MET A 1 7.57 9.53 -17.10
N ALA A 2 8.36 8.55 -16.64
CA ALA A 2 7.80 7.36 -15.99
C ALA A 2 7.18 7.74 -14.63
N VAL A 3 5.89 7.47 -14.45
CA VAL A 3 5.18 7.69 -13.18
C VAL A 3 5.76 6.75 -12.12
N ARG A 4 6.12 7.31 -10.96
CA ARG A 4 6.60 6.57 -9.80
C ARG A 4 5.75 6.90 -8.60
N LEU A 5 5.27 5.87 -7.92
CA LEU A 5 4.35 5.95 -6.79
C LEU A 5 4.94 5.22 -5.59
N ASP A 6 4.78 5.80 -4.42
CA ASP A 6 5.03 5.11 -3.16
C ASP A 6 3.90 4.12 -2.82
N VAL A 7 4.07 3.40 -1.70
CA VAL A 7 3.11 2.37 -1.26
C VAL A 7 1.73 2.96 -0.92
N VAL A 8 1.69 4.16 -0.35
CA VAL A 8 0.46 4.84 0.07
C VAL A 8 -0.26 5.39 -1.15
N GLU A 9 0.45 6.03 -2.08
CA GLU A 9 -0.06 6.52 -3.36
C GLU A 9 -0.64 5.38 -4.20
N LEU A 10 0.07 4.25 -4.32
CA LEU A 10 -0.43 3.05 -5.00
C LEU A 10 -1.72 2.53 -4.36
N ARG A 11 -1.76 2.50 -3.02
CA ARG A 11 -2.95 2.06 -2.28
C ARG A 11 -4.12 2.98 -2.57
N VAL A 12 -3.93 4.29 -2.47
CA VAL A 12 -4.98 5.30 -2.67
C VAL A 12 -5.50 5.27 -4.11
N LEU A 13 -4.60 5.26 -5.10
CA LEU A 13 -4.98 5.17 -6.51
C LEU A 13 -5.72 3.86 -6.81
N GLY A 14 -5.21 2.73 -6.31
CA GLY A 14 -5.87 1.44 -6.46
C GLY A 14 -7.27 1.39 -5.84
N VAL A 15 -7.48 2.03 -4.69
CA VAL A 15 -8.82 2.16 -4.06
C VAL A 15 -9.76 3.00 -4.91
N LEU A 16 -9.30 4.15 -5.43
CA LEU A 16 -10.12 5.00 -6.28
C LEU A 16 -10.57 4.26 -7.54
N ILE A 17 -9.66 3.54 -8.20
CA ILE A 17 -9.99 2.71 -9.37
C ILE A 17 -10.95 1.58 -8.96
N GLU A 18 -10.65 0.83 -7.91
CA GLU A 18 -11.54 -0.27 -7.45
C GLU A 18 -12.97 0.21 -7.18
N LYS A 19 -13.14 1.34 -6.50
CA LYS A 19 -14.45 1.86 -6.13
C LYS A 19 -15.18 2.54 -7.27
N SER A 20 -14.50 3.05 -8.30
CA SER A 20 -15.18 3.55 -9.50
C SER A 20 -15.94 2.45 -10.24
N PHE A 21 -15.48 1.20 -10.13
CA PHE A 21 -16.18 0.02 -10.67
C PHE A 21 -17.19 -0.58 -9.70
N THR A 22 -16.78 -0.80 -8.44
CA THR A 22 -17.56 -1.59 -7.48
C THR A 22 -18.61 -0.80 -6.71
N GLN A 23 -18.46 0.54 -6.67
CA GLN A 23 -19.33 1.44 -5.91
C GLN A 23 -19.59 2.74 -6.69
N PRO A 24 -20.14 2.67 -7.93
CA PRO A 24 -20.30 3.84 -8.79
C PRO A 24 -21.19 4.93 -8.18
N ASP A 25 -22.22 4.56 -7.41
CA ASP A 25 -23.12 5.53 -6.76
C ASP A 25 -22.42 6.38 -5.68
N SER A 26 -21.37 5.84 -5.08
CA SER A 26 -20.57 6.53 -4.05
C SER A 26 -19.38 7.29 -4.65
N TYR A 27 -19.04 7.03 -5.91
CA TYR A 27 -17.93 7.67 -6.60
C TYR A 27 -18.38 9.01 -7.21
N PRO A 28 -17.57 10.09 -7.16
CA PRO A 28 -16.22 10.20 -6.61
C PRO A 28 -16.17 10.20 -5.07
N LEU A 29 -15.07 9.70 -4.52
CA LEU A 29 -14.96 9.37 -3.09
C LEU A 29 -14.55 10.57 -2.23
N THR A 30 -15.05 10.62 -0.99
CA THR A 30 -14.49 11.52 0.04
C THR A 30 -13.19 10.94 0.61
N LEU A 31 -12.40 11.77 1.30
CA LEU A 31 -11.16 11.33 1.98
C LEU A 31 -11.44 10.16 2.94
N ASN A 32 -12.49 10.25 3.76
CA ASN A 32 -12.87 9.17 4.68
C ASN A 32 -13.22 7.85 3.96
N ALA A 33 -13.89 7.91 2.81
CA ALA A 33 -14.19 6.72 2.03
C ALA A 33 -12.91 6.07 1.47
N ILE A 34 -11.94 6.88 1.04
CA ILE A 34 -10.63 6.41 0.59
C ILE A 34 -9.87 5.76 1.74
N LEU A 35 -9.82 6.41 2.91
CA LEU A 35 -9.17 5.89 4.11
C LEU A 35 -9.72 4.52 4.51
N LEU A 36 -11.06 4.39 4.58
CA LEU A 36 -11.73 3.12 4.87
C LEU A 36 -11.41 2.06 3.81
N GLY A 37 -11.38 2.44 2.53
CA GLY A 37 -11.01 1.56 1.43
C GLY A 37 -9.53 1.12 1.47
N ALA A 38 -8.64 2.01 1.89
CA ALA A 38 -7.21 1.76 1.95
C ALA A 38 -6.82 0.78 3.07
N ASN A 39 -7.56 0.84 4.19
CA ASN A 39 -7.34 0.03 5.39
C ASN A 39 -8.22 -1.24 5.45
N GLN A 40 -8.88 -1.63 4.35
CA GLN A 40 -9.68 -2.86 4.33
C GLN A 40 -8.81 -4.09 4.62
N LYS A 41 -9.31 -5.01 5.44
CA LYS A 41 -8.64 -6.30 5.72
C LYS A 41 -8.71 -7.25 4.53
N GLN A 42 -9.74 -7.11 3.71
CA GLN A 42 -9.97 -7.95 2.54
C GLN A 42 -9.49 -7.26 1.28
N ASN A 43 -9.02 -8.06 0.33
CA ASN A 43 -8.56 -7.58 -0.97
C ASN A 43 -7.41 -6.56 -0.90
N ARG A 44 -6.61 -6.62 0.17
CA ARG A 44 -5.39 -5.83 0.36
C ARG A 44 -4.23 -6.75 0.72
N ASN A 45 -3.10 -6.56 0.08
CA ASN A 45 -1.85 -7.20 0.47
C ASN A 45 -0.68 -6.25 0.17
N PRO A 46 0.02 -5.71 1.19
CA PRO A 46 -0.21 -5.93 2.62
C PRO A 46 -1.46 -5.21 3.14
N VAL A 47 -2.01 -5.67 4.27
CA VAL A 47 -3.00 -4.89 5.02
C VAL A 47 -2.27 -3.71 5.68
N LEU A 48 -2.79 -2.50 5.50
CA LEU A 48 -2.22 -1.27 6.05
C LEU A 48 -3.14 -0.69 7.13
N SER A 49 -2.59 0.21 7.94
CA SER A 49 -3.30 1.00 8.93
C SER A 49 -2.90 2.46 8.80
N LEU A 50 -3.30 3.06 7.67
CA LEU A 50 -3.01 4.46 7.35
C LEU A 50 -3.85 5.41 8.20
N SER A 51 -3.28 6.58 8.47
CA SER A 51 -3.94 7.74 9.06
C SER A 51 -4.59 8.63 7.99
N GLU A 52 -5.47 9.52 8.42
CA GLU A 52 -6.07 10.54 7.55
C GLU A 52 -5.02 11.44 6.90
N ALA A 53 -3.98 11.80 7.66
CA ALA A 53 -2.88 12.66 7.20
C ALA A 53 -2.03 12.00 6.10
N GLU A 54 -1.74 10.70 6.23
CA GLU A 54 -1.01 9.94 5.20
C GLU A 54 -1.81 9.86 3.90
N VAL A 55 -3.12 9.57 3.99
CA VAL A 55 -4.01 9.53 2.81
C VAL A 55 -4.15 10.91 2.17
N GLY A 56 -4.29 11.98 2.98
CA GLY A 56 -4.35 13.35 2.49
C GLY A 56 -3.07 13.78 1.77
N THR A 57 -1.91 13.40 2.30
CA THR A 57 -0.60 13.66 1.67
C THR A 57 -0.48 12.93 0.33
N ALA A 58 -0.83 11.64 0.30
CA ALA A 58 -0.82 10.84 -0.93
C ALA A 58 -1.79 11.38 -2.00
N LEU A 59 -2.98 11.84 -1.60
CA LEU A 59 -3.94 12.49 -2.51
C LEU A 59 -3.35 13.75 -3.13
N HIS A 60 -2.68 14.59 -2.35
CA HIS A 60 -2.02 15.79 -2.85
C HIS A 60 -0.88 15.45 -3.83
N GLN A 61 -0.05 14.45 -3.52
CA GLN A 61 1.02 14.01 -4.42
C GLN A 61 0.47 13.40 -5.73
N LEU A 62 -0.60 12.61 -5.64
CA LEU A 62 -1.29 12.05 -6.80
C LEU A 62 -1.94 13.13 -7.67
N GLU A 63 -2.44 14.21 -7.07
CA GLU A 63 -2.94 15.39 -7.79
C GLU A 63 -1.81 16.10 -8.56
N GLN A 64 -0.64 16.31 -7.93
CA GLN A 64 0.53 16.88 -8.61
C GLN A 64 1.04 16.00 -9.76
N LYS A 65 0.85 14.68 -9.66
CA LYS A 65 1.12 13.71 -10.74
C LYS A 65 -0.02 13.63 -11.77
N GLU A 66 -1.07 14.43 -11.58
CA GLU A 66 -2.29 14.50 -12.40
C GLU A 66 -3.02 13.15 -12.49
N LEU A 67 -2.86 12.28 -11.50
CA LEU A 67 -3.49 10.96 -11.40
C LEU A 67 -4.82 10.99 -10.64
N VAL A 68 -5.06 12.06 -9.89
CA VAL A 68 -6.29 12.32 -9.15
C VAL A 68 -6.71 13.77 -9.39
N THR A 69 -8.01 14.02 -9.47
CA THR A 69 -8.58 15.36 -9.52
C THR A 69 -9.62 15.54 -8.43
N TYR A 70 -9.80 16.78 -7.98
CA TYR A 70 -11.01 17.17 -7.27
C TYR A 70 -12.19 17.07 -8.23
N ALA A 71 -13.15 16.22 -7.87
CA ALA A 71 -14.45 16.27 -8.51
C ALA A 71 -15.24 17.38 -7.82
N SER A 72 -15.57 18.42 -8.58
CA SER A 72 -16.26 19.59 -8.03
C SER A 72 -17.53 19.14 -7.33
N SER A 73 -17.52 19.28 -6.01
CA SER A 73 -18.69 19.12 -5.17
C SER A 73 -19.72 20.19 -5.58
N ALA A 74 -20.98 19.78 -5.81
CA ALA A 74 -22.05 20.72 -6.15
C ALA A 74 -22.11 21.87 -5.13
N PRO A 75 -22.57 23.09 -5.51
CA PRO A 75 -22.68 24.20 -4.57
C PRO A 75 -23.40 23.78 -3.28
N GLY A 76 -22.70 23.85 -2.14
CA GLY A 76 -23.22 23.43 -0.83
C GLY A 76 -22.82 22.03 -0.35
N ALA A 77 -22.08 21.24 -1.14
CA ALA A 77 -21.55 19.97 -0.67
C ALA A 77 -20.42 20.17 0.36
N ARG A 78 -20.53 19.45 1.48
CA ARG A 78 -19.75 19.68 2.71
C ARG A 78 -18.35 19.06 2.71
N ALA A 79 -17.99 18.27 1.70
CA ALA A 79 -16.73 17.55 1.66
C ALA A 79 -16.15 17.51 0.25
N ASN A 80 -14.82 17.57 0.16
CA ASN A 80 -14.09 17.38 -1.09
C ASN A 80 -14.23 15.92 -1.54
N ARG A 81 -14.41 15.74 -2.85
CA ARG A 81 -14.48 14.43 -3.50
C ARG A 81 -13.36 14.29 -4.51
N PHE A 82 -12.81 13.09 -4.62
CA PHE A 82 -11.64 12.76 -5.42
C PHE A 82 -11.99 11.71 -6.47
N ALA A 83 -11.54 11.93 -7.69
CA ALA A 83 -11.67 11.00 -8.81
C ALA A 83 -10.28 10.65 -9.35
N HIS A 84 -10.03 9.38 -9.70
CA HIS A 84 -8.85 9.00 -10.46
C HIS A 84 -8.92 9.57 -11.89
N GLN A 85 -7.75 9.74 -12.50
CA GLN A 85 -7.55 10.13 -13.89
C GLN A 85 -6.84 9.04 -14.70
N ALA A 86 -6.91 7.78 -14.24
CA ALA A 86 -6.20 6.66 -14.87
C ALA A 86 -6.49 6.50 -16.38
N VAL A 87 -7.71 6.85 -16.84
CA VAL A 87 -8.10 6.78 -18.26
C VAL A 87 -7.33 7.84 -19.06
N GLU A 88 -7.31 9.07 -18.55
CA GLU A 88 -6.70 10.22 -19.19
C GLU A 88 -5.17 10.13 -19.16
N ARG A 89 -4.60 9.59 -18.07
CA ARG A 89 -3.14 9.51 -17.88
C ARG A 89 -2.48 8.30 -18.52
N PHE A 90 -3.16 7.15 -18.52
CA PHE A 90 -2.57 5.90 -18.98
C PHE A 90 -3.25 5.31 -20.21
N HIS A 91 -4.40 5.87 -20.62
CA HIS A 91 -5.20 5.35 -21.73
C HIS A 91 -5.65 3.90 -21.56
N TRP A 92 -5.72 3.43 -20.31
CA TRP A 92 -6.16 2.06 -20.02
C TRP A 92 -7.64 1.87 -20.30
N ASP A 93 -7.96 0.77 -20.96
CA ASP A 93 -9.33 0.29 -21.05
C ASP A 93 -9.88 -0.15 -19.67
N ARG A 94 -11.17 -0.49 -19.61
CA ARG A 94 -11.80 -0.87 -18.34
C ARG A 94 -11.25 -2.17 -17.73
N ARG A 95 -10.78 -3.11 -18.55
CA ARG A 95 -10.21 -4.38 -18.08
C ARG A 95 -8.76 -4.22 -17.64
N GLU A 96 -7.98 -3.42 -18.36
CA GLU A 96 -6.64 -2.99 -17.99
C GLU A 96 -6.65 -2.26 -16.65
N GLN A 97 -7.59 -1.33 -16.44
CA GLN A 97 -7.80 -0.67 -15.14
C GLN A 97 -8.07 -1.68 -14.01
N ALA A 98 -8.93 -2.67 -14.25
CA ALA A 98 -9.25 -3.69 -13.25
C ALA A 98 -8.02 -4.57 -12.92
N VAL A 99 -7.24 -4.97 -13.92
CA VAL A 99 -6.00 -5.73 -13.70
C VAL A 99 -4.96 -4.90 -12.95
N MET A 100 -4.77 -3.64 -13.35
CA MET A 100 -3.83 -2.73 -12.68
C MET A 100 -4.24 -2.44 -11.23
N ALA A 101 -5.52 -2.20 -10.97
CA ALA A 101 -6.02 -2.01 -9.60
C ALA A 101 -5.75 -3.24 -8.72
N GLU A 102 -5.99 -4.47 -9.22
CA GLU A 102 -5.66 -5.68 -8.45
C GLU A 102 -4.16 -5.81 -8.18
N LEU A 103 -3.30 -5.52 -9.16
CA LEU A 103 -1.85 -5.54 -8.97
C LEU A 103 -1.38 -4.48 -7.97
N MET A 104 -1.94 -3.27 -7.98
CA MET A 104 -1.63 -2.22 -7.00
C MET A 104 -2.08 -2.58 -5.58
N LEU A 105 -3.25 -3.22 -5.46
CA LEU A 105 -3.86 -3.51 -4.15
C LEU A 105 -3.32 -4.78 -3.49
N ARG A 106 -2.84 -5.76 -4.27
CA ARG A 106 -2.38 -7.06 -3.74
C ARG A 106 -1.00 -7.50 -4.22
N GLY A 107 -0.32 -6.71 -5.04
CA GLY A 107 1.00 -7.02 -5.55
C GLY A 107 1.00 -8.16 -6.56
N ARG A 108 2.03 -9.01 -6.46
CA ARG A 108 2.37 -10.05 -7.45
C ARG A 108 1.30 -11.13 -7.54
N GLN A 109 0.78 -11.39 -8.74
CA GLN A 109 -0.31 -12.34 -8.95
C GLN A 109 -0.13 -13.16 -10.24
N THR A 110 -0.69 -14.37 -10.25
CA THR A 110 -0.76 -15.21 -11.46
C THR A 110 -1.91 -14.75 -12.38
N ALA A 111 -1.88 -15.13 -13.65
CA ALA A 111 -2.97 -14.84 -14.59
C ALA A 111 -4.33 -15.39 -14.11
N GLY A 112 -4.35 -16.58 -13.49
CA GLY A 112 -5.58 -17.17 -12.95
C GLY A 112 -6.16 -16.43 -11.75
N GLU A 113 -5.30 -15.92 -10.86
CA GLU A 113 -5.72 -15.04 -9.77
C GLU A 113 -6.27 -13.73 -10.30
N LEU A 114 -5.58 -13.09 -11.25
CA LEU A 114 -6.02 -11.84 -11.87
C LEU A 114 -7.38 -12.00 -12.56
N ARG A 115 -7.57 -13.07 -13.34
CA ARG A 115 -8.87 -13.38 -13.97
C ARG A 115 -10.00 -13.37 -12.94
N THR A 116 -9.79 -14.07 -11.83
CA THR A 116 -10.84 -14.29 -10.83
C THR A 116 -11.08 -13.05 -9.98
N ARG A 117 -10.02 -12.35 -9.57
CA ARG A 117 -10.09 -11.20 -8.66
C ARG A 117 -10.52 -9.92 -9.39
N ALA A 118 -9.92 -9.62 -10.54
CA ALA A 118 -10.24 -8.43 -11.34
C ALA A 118 -11.65 -8.50 -11.96
N SER A 119 -12.20 -9.71 -12.18
CA SER A 119 -13.58 -9.90 -12.65
C SER A 119 -14.65 -9.31 -11.72
N ARG A 120 -14.31 -9.02 -10.46
CA ARG A 120 -15.22 -8.31 -9.52
C ARG A 120 -15.43 -6.84 -9.92
N MET A 121 -14.46 -6.24 -10.60
CA MET A 121 -14.57 -4.87 -11.13
C MET A 121 -15.10 -4.88 -12.56
N MET A 122 -14.54 -5.73 -13.41
CA MET A 122 -14.88 -5.81 -14.83
C MET A 122 -14.77 -7.27 -15.29
N PRO A 123 -15.86 -7.93 -15.74
CA PRO A 123 -15.81 -9.28 -16.27
C PRO A 123 -14.70 -9.55 -17.29
N ILE A 124 -13.91 -10.58 -17.01
CA ILE A 124 -12.89 -11.15 -17.91
C ILE A 124 -13.24 -12.62 -18.16
N PRO A 125 -13.58 -13.01 -19.40
CA PRO A 125 -14.22 -14.30 -19.68
C PRO A 125 -13.32 -15.50 -19.36
N ASP A 126 -12.06 -15.45 -19.79
CA ASP A 126 -11.14 -16.58 -19.79
C ASP A 126 -9.69 -16.14 -19.53
N LEU A 127 -8.78 -17.11 -19.50
CA LEU A 127 -7.35 -16.87 -19.32
C LEU A 127 -6.70 -16.23 -20.55
N GLU A 128 -7.24 -16.45 -21.73
CA GLU A 128 -6.74 -15.87 -22.98
C GLU A 128 -6.94 -14.35 -22.99
N ALA A 129 -8.11 -13.88 -22.56
CA ALA A 129 -8.40 -12.47 -22.39
C ALA A 129 -7.46 -11.82 -21.35
N VAL A 130 -7.17 -12.49 -20.23
CA VAL A 130 -6.18 -11.98 -19.26
C VAL A 130 -4.78 -11.91 -19.86
N ALA A 131 -4.38 -12.93 -20.63
CA ALA A 131 -3.07 -12.94 -21.29
C ALA A 131 -2.94 -11.78 -22.30
N ALA A 132 -3.98 -11.51 -23.09
CA ALA A 132 -4.02 -10.38 -24.02
C ALA A 132 -3.92 -9.02 -23.29
N ILE A 133 -4.63 -8.85 -22.17
CA ILE A 133 -4.55 -7.64 -21.34
C ILE A 133 -3.13 -7.47 -20.78
N LEU A 134 -2.53 -8.53 -20.23
CA LEU A 134 -1.18 -8.49 -19.70
C LEU A 134 -0.14 -8.20 -20.79
N GLN A 135 -0.34 -8.74 -21.99
CA GLN A 135 0.50 -8.46 -23.15
C GLN A 135 0.41 -6.98 -23.54
N SER A 136 -0.80 -6.42 -23.65
CA SER A 136 -1.00 -4.98 -23.90
C SER A 136 -0.25 -4.12 -22.88
N LEU A 137 -0.42 -4.40 -21.58
CA LEU A 137 0.23 -3.66 -20.49
C LEU A 137 1.75 -3.85 -20.44
N THR A 138 2.27 -4.96 -20.95
CA THR A 138 3.73 -5.24 -21.01
C THR A 138 4.37 -4.62 -22.25
N SER A 139 3.63 -4.55 -23.36
CA SER A 139 4.09 -3.97 -24.62
C SER A 139 3.92 -2.45 -24.71
N ALA A 140 3.24 -1.84 -23.74
CA ALA A 140 3.13 -0.39 -23.63
C ALA A 140 4.51 0.29 -23.46
N GLU A 141 4.62 1.54 -23.89
CA GLU A 141 5.83 2.35 -23.75
C GLU A 141 5.55 3.62 -22.90
N PRO A 142 6.01 3.69 -21.64
CA PRO A 142 6.73 2.65 -20.87
C PRO A 142 5.81 1.49 -20.43
N PRO A 143 6.37 0.30 -20.12
CA PRO A 143 5.59 -0.84 -19.69
C PRO A 143 4.98 -0.62 -18.31
N TYR A 144 3.74 -1.06 -18.11
CA TYR A 144 3.02 -0.96 -16.84
C TYR A 144 3.11 -2.23 -16.01
N VAL A 145 3.29 -3.37 -16.67
CA VAL A 145 3.37 -4.71 -16.06
C VAL A 145 4.61 -5.43 -16.55
N ARG A 146 5.14 -6.33 -15.70
CA ARG A 146 6.23 -7.23 -16.06
C ARG A 146 5.94 -8.65 -15.59
N GLU A 147 6.27 -9.62 -16.44
CA GLU A 147 6.37 -11.03 -16.10
C GLU A 147 7.60 -11.30 -15.22
N LEU A 148 7.40 -11.98 -14.09
CA LEU A 148 8.47 -12.36 -13.18
C LEU A 148 9.06 -13.73 -13.57
N PRO A 149 10.38 -13.92 -13.43
CA PRO A 149 11.01 -15.23 -13.63
C PRO A 149 10.33 -16.31 -12.77
N ARG A 150 10.21 -17.51 -13.34
CA ARG A 150 9.68 -18.67 -12.61
C ARG A 150 10.66 -19.04 -11.49
N GLU A 151 10.16 -19.15 -10.26
CA GLU A 151 10.94 -19.66 -9.14
C GLU A 151 11.22 -21.16 -9.33
N PRO A 152 12.43 -21.65 -9.00
CA PRO A 152 12.71 -23.08 -9.01
C PRO A 152 11.66 -23.86 -8.20
N GLY A 153 10.97 -24.82 -8.80
CA GLY A 153 9.93 -25.62 -8.14
C GLY A 153 8.51 -25.06 -8.20
N ARG A 154 8.28 -23.83 -8.71
CA ARG A 154 6.94 -23.28 -8.96
C ARG A 154 6.66 -23.20 -10.47
N SER A 155 5.65 -23.93 -10.92
CA SER A 155 5.28 -23.98 -12.34
C SER A 155 4.50 -22.75 -12.83
N THR A 156 4.10 -21.82 -11.95
CA THR A 156 3.20 -20.71 -12.30
C THR A 156 3.91 -19.36 -12.41
N THR A 157 3.82 -18.76 -13.59
CA THR A 157 4.26 -17.39 -13.88
C THR A 157 3.45 -16.36 -13.08
N ARG A 158 4.13 -15.34 -12.55
CA ARG A 158 3.51 -14.21 -11.84
C ARG A 158 3.83 -12.89 -12.53
N PHE A 159 2.93 -11.93 -12.35
CA PHE A 159 3.03 -10.59 -12.91
C PHE A 159 3.06 -9.56 -11.79
N THR A 160 3.77 -8.46 -12.01
CA THR A 160 3.81 -7.30 -11.10
C THR A 160 3.66 -6.01 -11.89
N HIS A 161 3.07 -4.98 -11.27
CA HIS A 161 3.08 -3.64 -11.85
C HIS A 161 4.47 -2.98 -11.74
N LEU A 162 4.72 -1.96 -12.55
CA LEU A 162 5.99 -1.21 -12.62
C LEU A 162 5.87 0.25 -12.16
N LEU A 163 4.71 0.63 -11.64
CA LEU A 163 4.43 1.99 -11.16
C LEU A 163 5.01 2.31 -9.78
N SER A 164 5.57 1.34 -9.06
CA SER A 164 6.24 1.64 -7.80
C SER A 164 7.58 2.34 -8.04
N GLU A 165 8.04 3.11 -7.06
CA GLU A 165 9.46 3.42 -6.96
C GLU A 165 10.27 2.11 -6.95
N PRO A 166 11.40 2.03 -7.69
CA PRO A 166 12.31 0.93 -7.51
C PRO A 166 12.76 0.99 -6.04
N ALA A 167 12.50 -0.08 -5.29
CA ALA A 167 13.08 -0.22 -3.97
C ALA A 167 14.59 0.04 -4.13
N GLY A 168 15.09 1.13 -3.55
CA GLY A 168 16.49 1.52 -3.67
C GLY A 168 17.35 0.28 -3.44
N THR A 169 18.19 -0.03 -4.41
CA THR A 169 19.18 -1.12 -4.50
C THR A 169 19.29 -1.99 -3.25
N ALA A 170 18.28 -2.80 -2.99
CA ALA A 170 18.35 -3.91 -2.08
C ALA A 170 18.34 -5.14 -2.98
N GLU A 171 19.51 -5.73 -3.17
CA GLU A 171 19.61 -7.04 -3.79
C GLU A 171 18.59 -7.99 -3.14
N PRO A 172 17.96 -8.87 -3.91
CA PRO A 172 17.03 -9.84 -3.37
C PRO A 172 17.77 -10.72 -2.36
N SER A 173 17.59 -10.43 -1.08
CA SER A 173 18.03 -11.34 -0.01
C SER A 173 17.22 -12.63 -0.17
N PRO A 174 17.84 -13.78 -0.45
CA PRO A 174 17.11 -15.04 -0.52
C PRO A 174 16.70 -15.40 0.90
N GLY A 175 15.42 -15.72 1.09
CA GLY A 175 14.92 -16.29 2.35
C GLY A 175 13.95 -15.39 3.12
N ARG A 176 12.69 -15.38 2.68
CA ARG A 176 11.57 -15.44 3.63
C ARG A 176 10.33 -16.00 2.96
N GLU A 177 10.35 -17.32 2.83
CA GLU A 177 9.17 -18.11 2.54
C GLU A 177 8.28 -18.17 3.78
N SER A 178 6.97 -18.08 3.55
CA SER A 178 5.93 -18.37 4.54
C SER A 178 5.16 -19.57 4.01
N SER A 179 5.27 -20.73 4.65
CA SER A 179 4.41 -21.93 4.51
C SER A 179 4.80 -23.01 5.54
N PRO A 180 3.93 -24.00 5.85
CA PRO A 180 3.72 -24.54 7.20
C PRO A 180 4.37 -25.90 7.51
N ASP A 181 4.56 -26.14 8.82
CA ASP A 181 4.59 -27.39 9.62
C ASP A 181 5.20 -28.70 9.02
N GLU A 182 6.39 -29.09 9.50
CA GLU A 182 6.74 -30.41 10.08
C GLU A 182 8.26 -30.49 10.36
N ALA A 183 8.67 -31.36 11.31
CA ALA A 183 9.81 -31.18 12.19
C ALA A 183 11.14 -31.92 11.80
N THR A 184 12.27 -31.20 11.98
CA THR A 184 13.63 -31.58 12.49
C THR A 184 14.54 -32.64 11.79
N PRO A 185 15.87 -32.68 12.07
CA PRO A 185 16.81 -31.64 12.56
C PRO A 185 18.15 -31.55 11.76
N GLY A 186 18.82 -30.39 11.75
CA GLY A 186 20.18 -30.26 11.21
C GLY A 186 20.75 -28.84 11.27
N GLU A 187 21.49 -28.58 12.35
CA GLU A 187 22.48 -27.51 12.64
C GLU A 187 22.58 -26.29 11.70
N GLY A 188 22.07 -25.16 12.20
CA GLY A 188 22.37 -23.81 11.73
C GLY A 188 21.67 -22.82 12.67
N VAL A 189 22.42 -21.89 13.27
CA VAL A 189 22.00 -20.97 14.34
C VAL A 189 20.61 -20.36 14.06
N ALA A 190 19.60 -20.83 14.80
CA ALA A 190 18.25 -20.32 14.70
C ALA A 190 18.18 -18.86 15.18
N PRO A 191 17.44 -17.97 14.49
CA PRO A 191 17.14 -16.65 15.04
C PRO A 191 16.38 -16.82 16.36
N PRO A 192 16.60 -15.95 17.36
CA PRO A 192 15.92 -16.05 18.65
C PRO A 192 14.40 -16.11 18.42
N SER A 193 13.76 -17.05 19.11
CA SER A 193 12.31 -17.25 19.03
C SER A 193 11.57 -15.93 19.23
N LEU A 194 10.35 -15.83 18.70
CA LEU A 194 9.54 -14.62 18.83
C LEU A 194 9.40 -14.21 20.31
N GLN A 195 9.33 -15.18 21.22
CA GLN A 195 9.31 -14.97 22.66
C GLN A 195 10.58 -14.26 23.15
N ARG A 196 11.77 -14.71 22.74
CA ARG A 196 13.05 -14.08 23.09
C ARG A 196 13.18 -12.67 22.52
N ARG A 197 12.62 -12.42 21.32
CA ARG A 197 12.58 -11.08 20.73
C ARG A 197 11.60 -10.16 21.46
N VAL A 198 10.47 -10.69 21.93
CA VAL A 198 9.52 -9.94 22.76
C VAL A 198 10.17 -9.57 24.07
N GLU A 199 10.79 -10.51 24.79
CA GLU A 199 11.52 -10.23 26.04
C GLU A 199 12.59 -9.14 25.85
N LEU A 200 13.39 -9.23 24.78
CA LEU A 200 14.46 -8.27 24.52
C LEU A 200 13.93 -6.88 24.12
N LEU A 201 12.76 -6.81 23.49
CA LEU A 201 12.08 -5.57 23.15
C LEU A 201 11.41 -4.95 24.38
N GLU A 202 10.77 -5.76 25.23
CA GLU A 202 10.17 -5.32 26.50
C GLU A 202 11.24 -4.72 27.43
N ASP A 203 12.39 -5.39 27.56
CA ASP A 203 13.55 -4.88 28.30
C ASP A 203 14.07 -3.54 27.74
N ARG A 204 14.04 -3.38 26.41
CA ARG A 204 14.51 -2.16 25.75
C ARG A 204 13.51 -1.03 25.91
N VAL A 205 12.21 -1.32 25.91
CA VAL A 205 11.14 -0.35 26.21
C VAL A 205 11.23 0.10 27.67
N ALA A 206 11.44 -0.82 28.61
CA ALA A 206 11.60 -0.48 30.03
C ALA A 206 12.77 0.48 30.25
N ARG A 207 13.96 0.18 29.69
CA ARG A 207 15.13 1.06 29.80
C ARG A 207 14.93 2.44 29.17
N LEU A 208 14.19 2.52 28.05
CA LEU A 208 13.89 3.79 27.40
C LEU A 208 12.87 4.61 28.22
N ALA A 209 11.88 3.94 28.83
CA ALA A 209 10.92 4.61 29.70
C ALA A 209 11.60 5.22 30.93
N ASP A 210 12.56 4.51 31.54
CA ASP A 210 13.34 5.01 32.67
C ASP A 210 14.19 6.23 32.29
N LEU A 211 14.88 6.17 31.14
CA LEU A 211 15.65 7.30 30.60
C LEU A 211 14.79 8.54 30.31
N VAL A 212 13.58 8.33 29.78
CA VAL A 212 12.63 9.43 29.53
C VAL A 212 12.14 10.03 30.85
N ALA A 213 11.84 9.22 31.86
CA ALA A 213 11.44 9.69 33.18
C ALA A 213 12.57 10.48 33.88
N GLU A 214 13.82 10.07 33.70
CA GLU A 214 15.00 10.75 34.23
C GLU A 214 15.22 12.10 33.54
N LEU A 215 15.09 12.16 32.21
CA LEU A 215 15.17 13.41 31.44
C LEU A 215 14.01 14.37 31.76
N GLN A 216 12.81 13.86 32.05
CA GLN A 216 11.69 14.69 32.48
C GLN A 216 11.93 15.33 33.86
N LYS A 217 12.57 14.60 34.79
CA LYS A 217 12.97 15.13 36.10
C LYS A 217 14.06 16.20 35.98
N SER A 218 15.01 16.04 35.05
CA SER A 218 16.07 17.04 34.84
C SER A 218 15.58 18.31 34.14
N THR A 219 14.39 18.28 33.52
CA THR A 219 13.84 19.42 32.75
C THR A 219 12.83 20.27 33.54
N ASN A 220 12.55 19.92 34.80
CA ASN A 220 11.66 20.72 35.67
C ASN A 220 12.47 21.44 36.77
N PRO A 221 13.02 22.64 36.53
CA PRO A 221 13.58 23.44 37.62
C PRO A 221 12.44 23.98 38.47
N VAL A 222 12.50 23.71 39.77
CA VAL A 222 11.70 24.39 40.80
C VAL A 222 11.95 25.89 40.65
N ILE A 223 10.95 26.65 40.23
CA ILE A 223 10.94 28.10 40.39
C ILE A 223 10.72 28.34 41.88
N ASP A 224 11.81 28.57 42.61
CA ASP A 224 11.77 29.05 43.99
C ASP A 224 11.28 30.50 43.97
N SER A 225 9.98 30.68 44.21
CA SER A 225 9.37 31.97 44.46
C SER A 225 9.58 32.35 45.93
N SER A 226 10.72 32.96 46.22
CA SER A 226 10.99 33.56 47.53
C SER A 226 11.54 34.98 47.33
N ASP A 227 10.63 35.94 47.08
CA ASP A 227 10.84 37.36 47.40
C ASP A 227 9.48 38.10 47.32
N GLU A 228 8.77 38.15 48.44
CA GLU A 228 7.72 39.15 48.69
C GLU A 228 8.31 40.26 49.56
N PRO A 229 8.21 41.54 49.18
CA PRO A 229 8.47 42.65 50.08
C PRO A 229 7.16 43.03 50.79
N GLU A 230 7.14 42.94 52.12
CA GLU A 230 6.14 43.65 52.93
C GLU A 230 6.77 44.79 53.72
N VAL A 231 5.96 45.85 53.82
CA VAL A 231 6.18 47.19 54.36
C VAL A 231 6.28 47.20 55.88
#